data_AF-A0A0F9WZM5-F1
#
_entry.id   AF-A0A0F9WZM5-F1
#
_cell.length_a   1.000
_cell.length_b   1.000
_cell.length_c   1.000
_cell.angle_alpha   90.00
_cell.angle_beta   90.00
_cell.angle_gamma   90.00
#
_symmetry.space_group_name_H-M   'P 1'
#
loop_
_entity.id
_entity.type
_entity.pdbx_description
1 polymer ?
#
loop_
_entity_poly.entity_id
_entity_poly.type
_entity_poly.pdbx_seq_one_letter_code
_entity_poly.pdbx_strand_id
1 'polypeptide(L)'
;MTAKLEESAAAWVDPDDAPAWTDAMLDRAELAEGGQVIRPATGTVARGRGRPPSENPKTRLTIRLDAEIVRHFRATGPGWQSRINDALKELVRRG
;
A
#
# COMPACT_ATOMS: atom_id res chain seq x y z
N MET A 1 -19.64 -16.44 1.96
CA MET A 1 -19.02 -17.20 3.06
C MET A 1 -17.53 -17.04 2.93
N THR A 2 -16.88 -16.32 3.83
CA THR A 2 -15.41 -16.23 3.89
C THR A 2 -14.95 -17.13 5.02
N ALA A 3 -14.29 -18.23 4.68
CA ALA A 3 -13.74 -19.14 5.67
C ALA A 3 -12.68 -18.41 6.51
N LYS A 4 -12.78 -18.55 7.83
CA LYS A 4 -11.78 -18.06 8.79
C LYS A 4 -10.51 -18.89 8.58
N LEU A 5 -9.39 -18.23 8.28
CA LEU A 5 -8.09 -18.89 8.27
C LEU A 5 -7.75 -19.25 9.73
N GLU A 6 -7.41 -20.52 9.95
CA GLU A 6 -6.96 -21.03 11.26
C GLU A 6 -5.81 -20.17 11.79
N GLU A 7 -5.87 -19.81 13.07
CA GLU A 7 -4.84 -19.00 13.73
C GLU A 7 -3.47 -19.63 13.57
N SER A 8 -2.52 -18.87 13.04
CA SER A 8 -1.12 -19.29 12.94
C SER A 8 -0.57 -19.54 14.35
N ALA A 9 -0.40 -20.81 14.71
CA ALA A 9 0.16 -21.27 15.98
C ALA A 9 1.67 -21.00 16.09
N ALA A 10 2.11 -19.76 15.87
CA ALA A 10 3.45 -19.37 16.25
C ALA A 10 3.46 -19.18 17.77
N ALA A 11 4.07 -20.12 18.49
CA ALA A 11 4.39 -19.93 19.91
C ALA A 11 5.20 -18.63 20.02
N TRP A 12 4.73 -17.69 20.84
CA TRP A 12 5.45 -16.45 21.08
C TRP A 12 6.83 -16.80 21.63
N VAL A 13 7.87 -16.42 20.90
CA VAL A 13 9.27 -16.58 21.29
C VAL A 13 9.67 -15.31 22.03
N ASP A 14 10.27 -15.46 23.20
CA ASP A 14 10.77 -14.34 23.99
C ASP A 14 11.78 -13.54 23.14
N PRO A 15 11.62 -12.21 23.03
CA PRO A 15 12.61 -11.34 22.38
C PRO A 15 14.05 -11.51 22.87
N ASP A 16 14.24 -11.97 24.12
CA ASP A 16 15.56 -12.24 24.70
C ASP A 16 16.16 -13.60 24.24
N ASP A 17 15.33 -14.51 23.71
CA ASP A 17 15.74 -15.78 23.06
C ASP A 17 15.95 -15.61 21.54
N ALA A 18 16.18 -14.38 21.07
CA ALA A 18 16.45 -14.13 19.67
C ALA A 18 17.71 -14.89 19.19
N PRO A 19 17.70 -15.45 17.97
CA PRO A 19 18.89 -16.09 17.42
C PRO A 19 20.03 -15.08 17.32
N ALA A 20 21.25 -15.56 17.58
CA ALA A 20 22.45 -14.74 17.41
C ALA A 20 22.56 -14.23 15.97
N TRP A 21 22.95 -12.97 15.82
CA TRP A 21 23.25 -12.38 14.52
C TRP A 21 24.43 -13.12 13.88
N THR A 22 24.23 -13.62 12.67
CA THR A 22 25.31 -14.31 11.93
C THR A 22 26.03 -13.35 11.00
N ASP A 23 27.29 -13.65 10.68
CA ASP A 23 28.09 -12.82 9.78
C ASP A 23 27.43 -12.66 8.40
N ALA A 24 26.81 -13.72 7.89
CA ALA A 24 26.03 -13.67 6.65
C ALA A 24 24.84 -12.70 6.72
N MET A 25 24.27 -12.45 7.91
CA MET A 25 23.24 -11.43 8.11
C MET A 25 23.83 -10.02 8.03
N LEU A 26 25.01 -9.80 8.61
CA LEU A 26 25.72 -8.52 8.54
C LEU A 26 26.20 -8.22 7.12
N ASP A 27 26.66 -9.24 6.39
CA ASP A 27 27.14 -9.11 5.02
C ASP A 27 26.03 -8.63 4.07
N ARG A 28 24.79 -9.02 4.29
CA ARG A 28 23.64 -8.58 3.46
C ARG A 28 22.92 -7.34 4.00
N ALA A 29 23.24 -6.88 5.21
CA ALA A 29 22.57 -5.75 5.85
C ALA A 29 22.96 -4.40 5.24
N GLU A 30 22.11 -3.40 5.46
CA GLU A 30 22.40 -2.01 5.13
C GLU A 30 23.44 -1.47 6.11
N LEU A 31 24.53 -0.89 5.58
CA LEU A 31 25.52 -0.18 6.38
C LEU A 31 25.31 1.32 6.18
N ALA A 32 24.96 2.01 7.27
CA ALA A 32 24.79 3.45 7.28
C ALA A 32 25.56 4.09 8.44
N GLU A 33 26.20 5.22 8.18
CA GLU A 33 26.91 6.02 9.18
C GLU A 33 26.32 7.44 9.16
N GLY A 34 25.88 7.95 10.30
CA GLY A 34 25.26 9.29 10.39
C GLY A 34 24.01 9.48 9.52
N GLY A 35 23.32 8.39 9.15
CA GLY A 35 22.16 8.41 8.25
C GLY A 35 22.51 8.39 6.75
N GLN A 36 23.79 8.33 6.38
CA GLN A 36 24.21 8.10 5.00
C GLN A 36 24.47 6.62 4.76
N VAL A 37 23.78 6.06 3.77
CA VAL A 37 23.95 4.65 3.38
C VAL A 37 25.25 4.50 2.59
N ILE A 38 26.22 3.80 3.18
CA ILE A 38 27.51 3.44 2.58
C ILE A 38 27.34 2.21 1.68
N ARG A 39 26.51 1.26 2.12
CA ARG A 39 26.21 0.04 1.37
C ARG A 39 24.75 -0.35 1.59
N PRO A 40 23.92 -0.44 0.53
CA PRO A 40 22.53 -0.84 0.67
C PRO A 40 22.43 -2.33 1.04
N ALA A 41 21.36 -2.70 1.75
CA ALA A 41 21.06 -4.11 1.99
C ALA A 41 20.82 -4.86 0.65
N THR A 42 21.16 -6.14 0.61
CA THR A 42 21.01 -6.99 -0.58
C THR A 42 20.04 -8.14 -0.33
N GLY A 43 19.35 -8.61 -1.38
CA GLY A 43 18.38 -9.71 -1.30
C GLY A 43 17.03 -9.29 -0.71
N THR A 44 16.35 -10.20 -0.01
CA THR A 44 14.99 -9.99 0.55
C THR A 44 14.93 -8.90 1.64
N VAL A 45 16.09 -8.48 2.16
CA VAL A 45 16.22 -7.42 3.18
C VAL A 45 16.31 -6.03 2.54
N ALA A 46 16.61 -5.96 1.24
CA ALA A 46 16.50 -4.71 0.50
C ALA A 46 15.02 -4.30 0.54
N ARG A 47 14.71 -3.22 1.27
CA ARG A 47 13.40 -2.58 1.17
C ARG A 47 13.24 -2.18 -0.29
N GLY A 48 12.51 -3.00 -1.05
CA GLY A 48 12.10 -2.62 -2.40
C GLY A 48 11.51 -1.22 -2.29
N ARG A 49 11.98 -0.30 -3.14
CA ARG A 49 11.37 1.03 -3.24
C ARG A 49 9.87 0.80 -3.29
N GLY A 50 9.13 1.33 -2.32
CA GLY A 50 7.67 1.23 -2.30
C GLY A 50 7.11 1.68 -3.64
N ARG A 51 5.83 1.38 -3.91
CA ARG A 51 5.19 1.79 -5.17
C ARG A 51 5.58 3.24 -5.48
N PRO A 52 6.22 3.51 -6.63
CA PRO A 52 6.72 4.84 -6.92
C PRO A 52 5.59 5.85 -6.78
N PRO A 53 5.86 7.06 -6.23
CA PRO A 53 4.87 8.12 -6.14
C PRO A 53 4.22 8.32 -7.51
N SER A 54 2.90 8.38 -7.55
CA SER A 54 2.19 8.71 -8.78
C SER A 54 2.35 10.21 -9.03
N GLU A 55 2.76 10.59 -10.23
CA GLU A 55 2.88 12.00 -10.64
C GLU A 55 1.56 12.77 -10.48
N ASN A 56 0.42 12.09 -10.64
CA ASN A 56 -0.92 12.69 -10.53
C ASN A 56 -1.84 11.81 -9.67
N PRO A 57 -1.73 11.89 -8.33
CA PRO A 57 -2.56 11.10 -7.44
C PRO A 57 -4.01 11.60 -7.44
N LYS A 58 -4.95 10.68 -7.18
CA LYS A 58 -6.36 11.06 -6.96
C LYS A 58 -6.47 11.82 -5.64
N THR A 59 -7.00 13.04 -5.68
CA THR A 59 -7.26 13.82 -4.46
C THR A 59 -8.55 13.34 -3.79
N ARG A 60 -8.47 12.95 -2.52
CA ARG A 60 -9.66 12.65 -1.70
C ARG A 60 -10.30 13.96 -1.27
N LEU A 61 -11.48 14.26 -1.80
CA LEU A 61 -12.27 15.42 -1.44
C LEU A 61 -13.61 14.99 -0.82
N THR A 62 -14.12 15.80 0.10
CA THR A 62 -15.46 15.63 0.67
C THR A 62 -16.39 16.61 -0.02
N ILE A 63 -17.08 16.16 -1.08
CA ILE A 63 -18.07 16.95 -1.81
C ILE A 63 -19.47 16.37 -1.60
N ARG A 64 -20.49 17.23 -1.65
CA ARG A 64 -21.88 16.79 -1.69
C ARG A 64 -22.33 16.68 -3.14
N LEU A 65 -22.89 15.53 -3.49
CA LEU A 65 -23.49 15.27 -4.80
C LEU A 65 -24.99 15.08 -4.61
N ASP A 66 -25.75 15.35 -5.68
CA ASP A 66 -27.19 15.11 -5.68
C ASP A 66 -27.50 13.62 -5.41
N ALA A 67 -28.57 13.37 -4.65
CA ALA A 67 -28.98 12.03 -4.26
C ALA A 67 -29.32 11.15 -5.48
N GLU A 68 -29.89 11.72 -6.54
CA GLU A 68 -30.24 11.00 -7.76
C GLU A 68 -29.00 10.49 -8.50
N ILE A 69 -27.95 11.32 -8.56
CA ILE A 69 -26.67 10.96 -9.17
C ILE A 69 -26.05 9.80 -8.40
N VAL A 70 -25.97 9.92 -7.08
CA VAL A 70 -25.38 8.86 -6.24
C VAL A 70 -26.18 7.56 -6.36
N ARG A 71 -27.52 7.64 -6.38
CA ARG A 71 -28.40 6.48 -6.56
C ARG A 71 -28.17 5.79 -7.90
N HIS A 72 -28.12 6.56 -8.99
CA HIS A 72 -27.87 6.05 -10.33
C HIS A 72 -26.54 5.29 -10.39
N PHE A 73 -25.44 5.91 -9.95
CA PHE A 73 -24.14 5.25 -9.98
C PHE A 73 -24.07 4.06 -9.02
N ARG A 74 -24.61 4.13 -7.80
CA ARG A 74 -24.62 2.97 -6.89
C ARG A 74 -25.35 1.76 -7.46
N ALA A 75 -26.42 1.97 -8.23
CA ALA A 75 -27.15 0.88 -8.87
C ALA A 75 -26.29 0.11 -9.90
N THR A 76 -25.25 0.74 -10.46
CA THR A 76 -24.31 0.08 -11.39
C THR A 76 -23.33 -0.90 -10.70
N GLY A 77 -23.42 -1.07 -9.38
CA GLY A 77 -22.66 -2.07 -8.62
C GLY A 77 -21.21 -1.66 -8.30
N PRO A 78 -20.35 -2.62 -7.92
CA PRO A 78 -18.96 -2.37 -7.54
C PRO A 78 -18.22 -1.50 -8.57
N GLY A 79 -17.40 -0.56 -8.10
CA GLY A 79 -16.68 0.38 -8.98
C GLY A 79 -17.45 1.65 -9.38
N TRP A 80 -18.64 1.89 -8.83
CA TRP A 80 -19.45 3.07 -9.17
C TRP A 80 -18.74 4.42 -8.93
N GLN A 81 -17.86 4.49 -7.93
CA GLN A 81 -17.04 5.68 -7.67
C GLN A 81 -16.02 5.96 -8.80
N SER A 82 -15.54 4.91 -9.47
CA SER A 82 -14.66 5.10 -10.62
C SER A 82 -15.47 5.56 -11.84
N ARG A 83 -16.66 4.99 -12.06
CA ARG A 83 -17.56 5.40 -13.15
C ARG A 83 -17.95 6.88 -13.06
N ILE A 84 -18.32 7.36 -11.87
CA ILE A 84 -18.66 8.78 -11.70
C ILE A 84 -17.44 9.68 -11.95
N ASN A 85 -16.24 9.26 -11.50
CA ASN A 85 -15.02 9.98 -11.80
C ASN A 85 -14.72 10.05 -13.31
N ASP A 86 -14.96 8.97 -14.04
CA ASP A 86 -14.71 8.92 -15.48
C ASP A 86 -15.72 9.78 -16.27
N ALA A 87 -16.98 9.83 -15.83
CA ALA A 87 -17.98 10.76 -16.35
C ALA A 87 -17.57 12.23 -16.15
N LEU A 88 -17.08 12.58 -14.95
CA LEU A 88 -16.56 13.93 -14.68
C LEU A 88 -15.33 14.26 -15.55
N LYS A 89 -14.41 13.32 -15.73
CA LYS A 89 -13.26 13.49 -16.64
C LYS A 89 -13.66 13.73 -18.08
N GLU A 90 -14.75 13.11 -18.53
CA GLU A 90 -15.25 13.33 -19.88
C GLU A 90 -15.88 14.71 -20.05
N LEU A 91 -16.62 15.19 -19.04
CA LEU A 91 -17.12 16.57 -19.01
C LEU A 91 -15.97 17.59 -19.06
N VAL A 92 -14.92 17.39 -18.28
CA VAL A 92 -13.72 18.26 -18.28
C VAL A 92 -12.97 18.23 -19.61
N ARG A 93 -12.99 17.12 -20.35
CA ARG A 93 -12.37 17.02 -21.67
C ARG A 93 -13.16 17.71 -22.78
N ARG A 94 -14.48 17.86 -22.59
CA ARG A 94 -15.41 18.43 -23.58
C ARG A 94 -15.57 19.95 -23.44
N GLY A 95 -15.30 20.51 -22.27
CA GLY A 95 -15.26 21.95 -22.00
C GLY A 95 -13.87 22.51 -22.23
#